data_AF-A0A3G8YF66-F1
#
_entry.id   AF-A0A3G8YF66-F1
#
_cell.length_a   1.000
_cell.length_b   1.000
_cell.length_c   1.000
_cell.angle_alpha   90.00
_cell.angle_beta   90.00
_cell.angle_gamma   90.00
#
_symmetry.space_group_name_H-M   'P 1'
#
loop_
_entity.id
_entity.type
_entity.pdbx_description
1 polymer ?
#
loop_
_entity_poly.entity_id
_entity_poly.type
_entity_poly.pdbx_seq_one_letter_code
_entity_poly.pdbx_strand_id
1 'polypeptide(L)'
;MTPTLAMPAFRLTAIQQFHYDKDDPLWQYSGKVMACTFCHVNAKGGAPWNVFGQALQKGFQTNPKAKFADVLYSVLAANGDTDGDGYPDVIEVFAHTLPGDASSKPDKPLAELETEFAAAGGVSQYAPKATEAPTRKRK
;
A
#
# COMPACT_ATOMS: atom_id res chain seq x y z
N MET A 1 -20.38 -13.03 13.09
CA MET A 1 -20.02 -11.63 13.39
C MET A 1 -19.16 -11.13 12.23
N THR A 2 -19.75 -10.43 11.27
CA THR A 2 -18.99 -9.80 10.18
C THR A 2 -18.36 -8.53 10.73
N PRO A 3 -17.02 -8.40 10.80
CA PRO A 3 -16.40 -7.13 11.15
C PRO A 3 -16.68 -6.14 10.01
N THR A 4 -17.74 -5.35 10.17
CA THR A 4 -17.95 -4.12 9.41
C THR A 4 -17.23 -3.00 10.14
N LEU A 5 -16.63 -2.07 9.39
CA LEU A 5 -15.93 -0.85 9.86
C LEU A 5 -14.44 -0.89 10.29
N ALA A 6 -13.61 -1.78 9.74
CA ALA A 6 -12.13 -1.66 9.87
C ALA A 6 -11.44 -0.89 8.71
N MET A 7 -12.18 -0.55 7.66
CA MET A 7 -11.61 -0.23 6.34
C MET A 7 -10.95 1.14 6.14
N PRO A 8 -11.41 2.26 6.76
CA PRO A 8 -10.73 3.55 6.60
C PRO A 8 -9.30 3.49 7.14
N ALA A 9 -9.06 2.74 8.22
CA ALA A 9 -7.76 2.71 8.89
C ALA A 9 -6.65 2.11 8.01
N PHE A 10 -6.94 1.05 7.25
CA PHE A 10 -5.95 0.45 6.34
C PHE A 10 -5.59 1.37 5.19
N ARG A 11 -6.59 2.02 4.59
CA ARG A 11 -6.35 3.03 3.55
C ARG A 11 -5.50 4.18 4.06
N LEU A 12 -5.83 4.75 5.22
CA LEU A 12 -5.06 5.84 5.81
C LEU A 12 -3.63 5.40 6.15
N THR A 13 -3.46 4.17 6.64
CA THR A 13 -2.12 3.60 6.90
C THR A 13 -1.32 3.48 5.60
N ALA A 14 -1.93 2.97 4.53
CA ALA A 14 -1.26 2.84 3.23
C ALA A 14 -0.87 4.21 2.66
N ILE A 15 -1.78 5.19 2.65
CA ILE A 15 -1.50 6.57 2.21
C ILE A 15 -0.27 7.14 2.92
N GLN A 16 -0.22 7.03 4.24
CA GLN A 16 0.91 7.55 5.02
C GLN A 16 2.19 6.75 4.82
N GLN A 17 2.09 5.43 4.67
CA GLN A 17 3.25 4.57 4.45
C GLN A 17 3.86 4.82 3.08
N PHE A 18 3.05 5.16 2.07
CA PHE A 18 3.48 5.50 0.72
C PHE A 18 3.80 6.98 0.52
N HIS A 19 3.60 7.79 1.56
CA HIS A 19 3.82 9.24 1.55
C HIS A 19 2.92 10.02 0.57
N TYR A 20 1.75 9.50 0.24
CA TYR A 20 0.78 10.16 -0.64
C TYR A 20 0.03 11.31 0.07
N ASP A 21 0.31 11.55 1.36
CA ASP A 21 -0.31 12.56 2.20
C ASP A 21 0.33 13.95 2.12
N LYS A 22 1.37 14.14 1.29
CA LYS A 22 2.18 15.36 1.26
C LYS A 22 1.54 16.53 0.50
N ASP A 23 0.76 16.25 -0.54
CA ASP A 23 0.33 17.28 -1.51
C ASP A 23 -1.15 17.69 -1.37
N ASP A 24 -1.97 16.93 -0.62
CA ASP A 24 -3.39 17.22 -0.39
C ASP A 24 -3.66 17.46 1.11
N PRO A 25 -4.02 18.69 1.55
CA PRO A 25 -4.30 18.97 2.96
C PRO A 25 -5.55 18.24 3.50
N LEU A 26 -6.38 17.68 2.62
CA LEU A 26 -7.57 16.89 2.95
C LEU A 26 -7.41 15.41 2.55
N TRP A 27 -6.17 14.92 2.47
CA TRP A 27 -5.84 13.55 2.02
C TRP A 27 -6.64 12.45 2.72
N GLN A 28 -6.99 12.64 4.00
CA GLN A 28 -7.77 11.65 4.77
C GLN A 28 -9.15 11.41 4.15
N TYR A 29 -9.73 12.43 3.53
CA TYR A 29 -11.08 12.43 2.98
C TYR A 29 -11.09 12.33 1.45
N SER A 30 -9.96 12.59 0.81
CA SER A 30 -9.83 12.69 -0.63
C SER A 30 -9.66 11.31 -1.26
N GLY A 31 -10.71 10.81 -1.92
CA GLY A 31 -10.63 9.57 -2.72
C GLY A 31 -9.62 9.63 -3.87
N LYS A 32 -9.16 10.83 -4.23
CA LYS A 32 -8.14 11.07 -5.27
C LYS A 32 -6.74 10.66 -4.82
N VAL A 33 -6.44 10.77 -3.53
CA VAL A 33 -5.13 10.40 -2.98
C VAL A 33 -4.90 8.90 -3.05
N MET A 34 -5.93 8.11 -2.78
CA MET A 34 -5.91 6.66 -2.95
C MET A 34 -7.33 6.16 -3.08
N ALA A 35 -7.69 5.62 -4.24
CA ALA A 35 -9.00 5.03 -4.45
C ALA A 35 -9.14 3.70 -3.70
N CYS A 36 -10.37 3.29 -3.35
CA CYS A 36 -10.57 1.94 -2.78
C CYS A 36 -10.17 0.85 -3.77
N THR A 37 -10.19 1.14 -5.09
CA THR A 37 -9.77 0.21 -6.13
C THR A 37 -8.30 -0.19 -6.07
N PHE A 38 -7.50 0.47 -5.23
CA PHE A 38 -6.11 0.07 -4.96
C PHE A 38 -6.03 -1.36 -4.39
N CYS A 39 -6.96 -1.76 -3.52
CA CYS A 39 -7.01 -3.12 -2.95
C CYS A 39 -8.30 -3.88 -3.29
N HIS A 40 -9.29 -3.20 -3.88
CA HIS A 40 -10.64 -3.73 -4.07
C HIS A 40 -11.04 -3.73 -5.53
N VAL A 41 -11.96 -4.61 -5.90
CA VAL A 41 -12.66 -4.48 -7.19
C VAL A 41 -13.75 -3.42 -7.09
N ASN A 42 -14.42 -3.32 -5.93
CA ASN A 42 -15.46 -2.34 -5.70
C ASN A 42 -14.86 -0.95 -5.40
N ALA A 43 -15.26 0.07 -6.17
CA ALA A 43 -14.87 1.46 -5.95
C ALA A 43 -15.27 2.03 -4.57
N LYS A 44 -16.26 1.42 -3.90
CA LYS A 44 -16.65 1.74 -2.52
C LYS A 44 -15.90 0.93 -1.45
N GLY A 45 -14.97 0.07 -1.88
CA GLY A 45 -14.25 -0.86 -1.03
C GLY A 45 -15.04 -2.10 -0.64
N GLY A 46 -14.46 -2.90 0.24
CA GLY A 46 -15.01 -4.20 0.66
C GLY A 46 -14.78 -5.31 -0.36
N ALA A 47 -15.26 -6.53 -0.05
CA ALA A 47 -15.14 -7.65 -0.97
C ALA A 47 -15.92 -7.37 -2.28
N PRO A 48 -15.46 -7.88 -3.44
CA PRO A 48 -14.26 -8.69 -3.62
C PRO A 48 -12.95 -7.87 -3.68
N TRP A 49 -11.83 -8.52 -3.33
CA TRP A 49 -10.48 -7.96 -3.38
C TRP A 49 -9.89 -8.12 -4.78
N ASN A 50 -9.17 -7.10 -5.26
CA ASN A 50 -8.36 -7.24 -6.47
C ASN A 50 -7.15 -8.14 -6.19
N VAL A 51 -6.32 -8.41 -7.21
CA VAL A 51 -5.18 -9.31 -7.06
C VAL A 51 -4.17 -8.81 -6.00
N PHE A 52 -3.91 -7.51 -5.93
CA PHE A 52 -3.07 -6.90 -4.88
C PHE A 52 -3.67 -7.06 -3.47
N GLY A 53 -4.97 -6.81 -3.32
CA GLY A 53 -5.70 -7.03 -2.08
C GLY A 53 -5.65 -8.49 -1.62
N GLN A 54 -5.67 -9.44 -2.56
CA GLN A 54 -5.51 -10.87 -2.25
C GLN A 54 -4.08 -11.19 -1.77
N ALA A 55 -3.04 -10.55 -2.32
CA ALA A 55 -1.67 -10.67 -1.82
C ALA A 55 -1.57 -10.20 -0.36
N LEU A 56 -2.21 -9.09 -0.01
CA LEU A 56 -2.30 -8.62 1.39
C LEU A 56 -3.06 -9.62 2.27
N GLN A 57 -4.18 -10.16 1.79
CA GLN A 57 -4.92 -11.20 2.54
C GLN A 57 -4.06 -12.44 2.82
N LYS A 58 -3.25 -12.88 1.84
CA LYS A 58 -2.32 -14.01 2.01
C LYS A 58 -1.24 -13.70 3.05
N GLY A 59 -0.76 -12.46 3.10
CA GLY A 59 0.16 -12.00 4.16
C GLY A 59 -0.46 -12.13 5.55
N PHE A 60 -1.71 -11.71 5.72
CA PHE A 60 -2.45 -11.89 6.98
C PHE A 60 -2.77 -13.36 7.30
N GLN A 61 -3.03 -14.20 6.30
CA GLN A 61 -3.22 -15.64 6.53
C GLN A 61 -1.94 -16.29 7.08
N THR A 62 -0.77 -15.83 6.62
CA THR A 62 0.54 -16.30 7.08
C THR A 62 0.84 -15.82 8.50
N ASN A 63 0.51 -14.58 8.83
CA ASN A 63 0.64 -14.04 10.18
C ASN A 63 -0.62 -13.25 10.58
N PRO A 64 -1.63 -13.91 11.17
CA PRO A 64 -2.90 -13.27 11.53
C PRO A 64 -2.81 -12.15 12.58
N LYS A 65 -1.65 -12.04 13.26
CA LYS A 65 -1.39 -11.03 14.29
C LYS A 65 -0.51 -9.87 13.79
N ALA A 66 -0.05 -9.92 12.54
CA ALA A 66 0.75 -8.85 11.96
C ALA A 66 -0.05 -7.54 11.89
N LYS A 67 0.64 -6.39 12.02
CA LYS A 67 0.01 -5.11 11.72
C LYS A 67 -0.10 -4.96 10.21
N PHE A 68 -1.08 -4.19 9.76
CA PHE A 68 -1.27 -3.93 8.33
C PHE A 68 -0.03 -3.34 7.67
N ALA A 69 0.63 -2.38 8.32
CA ALA A 69 1.85 -1.79 7.77
C ALA A 69 2.98 -2.81 7.53
N ASP A 70 3.12 -3.79 8.44
CA ASP A 70 4.12 -4.85 8.33
C ASP A 70 3.80 -5.78 7.15
N VAL A 71 2.52 -6.14 6.97
CA VAL A 71 2.06 -6.95 5.84
C VAL A 71 2.25 -6.20 4.53
N LEU A 72 1.84 -4.93 4.48
CA LEU A 72 1.98 -4.07 3.31
C LEU A 72 3.44 -3.95 2.87
N TYR A 73 4.34 -3.67 3.83
CA TYR A 73 5.77 -3.63 3.55
C TYR A 73 6.31 -4.98 3.05
N SER A 74 5.88 -6.09 3.68
CA SER A 74 6.36 -7.42 3.31
C SER A 74 5.94 -7.82 1.89
N VAL A 75 4.72 -7.44 1.47
CA VAL A 75 4.24 -7.65 0.09
C VAL A 75 5.09 -6.85 -0.90
N LEU A 76 5.33 -5.57 -0.63
CA LEU A 76 6.16 -4.73 -1.50
C LEU A 76 7.63 -5.16 -1.54
N ALA A 77 8.19 -5.55 -0.40
CA ALA A 77 9.57 -6.03 -0.28
C ALA A 77 9.81 -7.37 -0.98
N ALA A 78 8.76 -8.14 -1.27
CA ALA A 78 8.87 -9.34 -2.10
C ALA A 78 9.12 -9.03 -3.58
N ASN A 79 8.98 -7.76 -4.00
CA ASN A 79 9.20 -7.29 -5.37
C ASN A 79 8.41 -8.13 -6.41
N GLY A 80 7.17 -8.49 -6.05
CA GLY A 80 6.25 -9.19 -6.95
C GLY A 80 5.60 -8.23 -7.95
N ASP A 81 4.98 -8.80 -8.98
CA ASP A 81 4.15 -8.14 -9.99
C ASP A 81 2.81 -8.87 -9.95
N THR A 82 1.86 -8.33 -9.18
CA THR A 82 0.68 -9.08 -8.76
C THR A 82 -0.38 -9.17 -9.86
N ASP A 83 -0.46 -8.18 -10.76
CA ASP A 83 -1.36 -8.22 -11.91
C ASP A 83 -0.70 -8.69 -13.23
N GLY A 84 0.63 -8.89 -13.21
CA GLY A 84 1.39 -9.54 -14.27
C GLY A 84 1.64 -8.64 -15.47
N ASP A 85 1.67 -7.33 -15.26
CA ASP A 85 1.72 -6.35 -16.32
C ASP A 85 3.15 -5.95 -16.74
N GLY A 86 4.16 -6.44 -16.02
CA GLY A 86 5.58 -6.19 -16.22
C GLY A 86 6.19 -5.15 -15.28
N TYR A 87 5.40 -4.49 -14.42
CA TYR A 87 5.89 -3.58 -13.39
C TYR A 87 5.75 -4.23 -12.00
N PRO A 88 6.82 -4.25 -11.18
CA PRO A 88 6.68 -4.71 -9.80
C PRO A 88 5.74 -3.80 -9.00
N ASP A 89 4.94 -4.39 -8.10
CA ASP A 89 3.95 -3.69 -7.27
C ASP A 89 4.53 -2.45 -6.58
N VAL A 90 5.79 -2.54 -6.12
CA VAL A 90 6.48 -1.46 -5.43
C VAL A 90 6.86 -0.31 -6.35
N ILE A 91 7.14 -0.60 -7.62
CA ILE A 91 7.41 0.41 -8.64
C ILE A 91 6.11 1.10 -9.04
N GLU A 92 5.01 0.37 -9.13
CA GLU A 92 3.68 0.95 -9.36
C GLU A 92 3.24 1.88 -8.22
N VAL A 93 3.44 1.45 -6.97
CA VAL A 93 3.24 2.32 -5.81
C VAL A 93 4.14 3.55 -5.88
N PHE A 94 5.39 3.42 -6.29
CA PHE A 94 6.26 4.60 -6.46
C PHE A 94 5.76 5.53 -7.58
N ALA A 95 5.26 4.97 -8.67
CA ALA A 95 4.74 5.67 -9.84
C ALA A 95 3.29 6.16 -9.71
N HIS A 96 2.66 5.97 -8.55
CA HIS A 96 1.25 6.32 -8.29
C HIS A 96 0.25 5.61 -9.22
N THR A 97 0.53 4.35 -9.59
CA THR A 97 -0.39 3.47 -10.32
C THR A 97 -1.00 2.40 -9.41
N LEU A 98 -1.81 1.50 -9.97
CA LEU A 98 -2.63 0.53 -9.24
C LEU A 98 -2.08 -0.89 -9.41
N PRO A 99 -1.41 -1.47 -8.39
CA PRO A 99 -0.73 -2.78 -8.50
C PRO A 99 -1.65 -4.00 -8.58
N GLY A 100 -2.94 -3.78 -8.79
CA GLY A 100 -3.93 -4.83 -8.97
C GLY A 100 -4.78 -4.63 -10.20
N ASP A 101 -4.33 -3.80 -11.14
CA ASP A 101 -4.99 -3.43 -12.37
C ASP A 101 -3.95 -3.27 -13.50
N ALA A 102 -3.76 -4.33 -14.29
CA ALA A 102 -2.80 -4.37 -15.40
C ALA A 102 -3.05 -3.34 -16.51
N SER A 103 -4.15 -2.58 -16.45
CA SER A 103 -4.41 -1.44 -17.35
C SER A 103 -3.87 -0.11 -16.81
N SER A 104 -3.57 -0.03 -15.51
CA SER A 104 -3.04 1.14 -14.83
C SER A 104 -1.51 1.10 -14.84
N LYS A 105 -0.89 1.44 -15.96
CA LYS A 105 0.58 1.37 -16.12
C LYS A 105 1.28 2.69 -15.88
N PRO A 106 2.53 2.68 -15.38
CA PRO A 106 3.37 3.87 -15.38
C PRO A 106 3.66 4.36 -16.80
N ASP A 107 3.74 5.68 -16.98
CA ASP A 107 4.11 6.28 -18.27
C ASP A 107 5.61 6.12 -18.60
N LYS A 108 6.44 5.89 -17.57
CA LYS A 108 7.90 5.77 -17.68
C LYS A 108 8.34 4.32 -17.85
N PRO A 109 9.45 4.06 -18.57
CA PRO A 109 10.04 2.73 -18.64
C PRO A 109 10.48 2.23 -17.26
N LEU A 110 10.32 0.92 -17.03
CA LEU A 110 10.68 0.27 -15.77
C LEU A 110 12.11 0.61 -15.29
N ALA A 111 13.11 0.53 -16.17
CA ALA A 111 14.50 0.78 -15.79
C ALA A 111 14.76 2.21 -15.27
N GLU A 112 14.01 3.20 -15.78
CA GLU A 112 14.08 4.58 -15.29
C GLU A 112 13.44 4.68 -13.90
N LEU A 113 12.26 4.10 -13.73
CA LEU A 113 11.55 4.07 -12.45
C LEU A 113 12.34 3.34 -11.36
N GLU A 114 12.98 2.22 -11.68
CA GLU A 114 13.83 1.49 -10.73
C GLU A 114 15.03 2.34 -10.26
N THR A 115 15.61 3.12 -11.17
CA THR A 115 16.71 4.04 -10.84
C THR A 115 16.23 5.18 -9.94
N GLU A 116 15.09 5.79 -10.26
CA GLU A 116 14.48 6.85 -9.46
C GLU A 116 14.04 6.33 -8.08
N PHE A 117 13.45 5.14 -8.05
CA PHE A 117 13.01 4.47 -6.83
C PHE A 117 14.20 4.16 -5.93
N ALA A 118 15.29 3.62 -6.48
CA ALA A 118 16.52 3.38 -5.73
C ALA A 118 17.10 4.68 -5.16
N ALA A 119 17.13 5.76 -5.95
CA ALA A 119 17.59 7.08 -5.50
C ALA A 119 16.71 7.69 -4.40
N ALA A 120 15.41 7.38 -4.41
CA ALA A 120 14.44 7.80 -3.38
C ALA A 120 14.53 6.97 -2.07
N GLY A 121 15.44 5.99 -1.99
CA GLY A 121 15.63 5.14 -0.81
C GLY A 121 15.05 3.73 -0.96
N GLY A 122 14.59 3.36 -2.15
CA GLY A 122 14.06 2.04 -2.49
C GLY A 122 12.90 1.64 -1.59
N VAL A 123 12.69 0.33 -1.42
CA VAL A 123 11.57 -0.17 -0.61
C VAL A 123 11.66 0.24 0.86
N SER A 124 12.86 0.50 1.37
CA SER A 124 13.08 0.93 2.76
C SER A 124 12.37 2.25 3.09
N GLN A 125 12.08 3.10 2.10
CA GLN A 125 11.29 4.31 2.30
C GLN A 125 9.84 4.03 2.76
N TYR A 126 9.34 2.81 2.52
CA TYR A 126 8.01 2.33 2.91
C TYR A 126 8.05 1.43 4.15
N ALA A 127 9.18 1.35 4.86
CA ALA A 127 9.26 0.57 6.09
C ALA A 127 8.24 1.11 7.13
N PRO A 128 7.57 0.23 7.90
CA PRO A 128 6.66 0.66 8.96
C PRO A 128 7.41 1.56 9.95
N LYS A 129 6.81 2.71 10.30
CA LYS A 129 7.37 3.55 11.37
C LYS A 129 7.41 2.70 12.65
N ALA A 130 8.58 2.62 13.28
CA ALA A 130 8.69 2.01 14.60
C ALA A 130 7.68 2.72 15.51
N THR A 131 6.72 1.96 16.04
CA THR A 131 5.82 2.48 17.06
C THR A 131 6.69 3.08 18.16
N GLU A 132 6.66 4.41 18.34
CA GLU A 132 7.16 5.01 19.58
C GLU A 132 6.45 4.25 20.72
N ALA A 133 7.22 3.51 21.50
CA ALA A 133 6.70 2.88 22.69
C ALA A 133 6.07 4.00 23.56
N PRO A 134 4.90 3.77 24.18
CA PRO A 134 4.31 4.78 25.05
C PRO A 134 5.35 5.14 26.11
N THR A 135 5.81 6.39 26.10
CA THR A 135 6.69 6.95 27.11
C THR A 135 5.97 6.83 28.44
N ARG A 136 6.25 5.76 29.19
CA ARG A 136 5.78 5.61 30.56
C ARG A 136 6.42 6.74 31.36
N LYS A 137 5.72 7.86 31.50
CA LYS A 137 6.00 8.81 32.58
C LYS A 137 5.81 8.05 33.88
N ARG A 138 6.91 7.57 34.45
CA ARG A 138 6.94 7.17 35.86
C ARG A 138 6.70 8.46 36.66
N LYS A 139 5.53 8.56 37.30
CA LYS A 139 5.34 9.42 38.46
C LYS A 139 5.87 8.69 39.68
#